data_AF-A0A2N8PNL2-F1
#
_entry.id   AF-A0A2N8PNL2-F1
#
_cell.length_a   1.000
_cell.length_b   1.000
_cell.length_c   1.000
_cell.angle_alpha   90.00
_cell.angle_beta   90.00
_cell.angle_gamma   90.00
#
_symmetry.space_group_name_H-M   'P 1'
#
loop_
_entity.id
_entity.type
_entity.pdbx_description
1 polymer ?
#
loop_
_entity_poly.entity_id
_entity_poly.type
_entity_poly.pdbx_seq_one_letter_code
_entity_poly.pdbx_strand_id
1 'polypeptide(L)'
;MRKTVLMPVEKVLCDAHIARDGSEVEATDTLTLGRHSWDLCLEHNVTFGRYLCDALGAPSEGERTEPEPVSAPVAEPAPAPVAEPSPVVAECDEEEDVTEDAAEPEPVRSVMIAGEVPGYDWDTAREAVRNLGYEVVGRADESTVLLILGEGGDRNGTKLRDASERGIPCMDVREPGRFKSAVRAGELIGGDALPEPAKVGPKVMSERERNAAVRTWARENGYAVPAKGRIPMHVRHGYNLAHRDVPEGKAVAA
;
A
#
# COMPACT_ATOMS: atom_id res chain seq x y z
N MET A 1 -41.38 -47.60 -15.92
CA MET A 1 -41.22 -46.23 -16.44
C MET A 1 -39.91 -45.68 -15.88
N ARG A 2 -38.90 -45.42 -16.72
CA ARG A 2 -37.60 -44.87 -16.26
C ARG A 2 -37.75 -43.35 -16.09
N LYS A 3 -37.47 -42.83 -14.89
CA LYS A 3 -37.49 -41.41 -14.59
C LYS A 3 -36.14 -40.82 -15.00
N THR A 4 -36.11 -40.05 -16.08
CA THR A 4 -34.93 -39.26 -16.45
C THR A 4 -34.85 -38.07 -15.50
N VAL A 5 -33.82 -38.01 -14.67
CA VAL A 5 -33.54 -36.85 -13.81
C VAL A 5 -32.60 -35.95 -14.58
N LEU A 6 -33.04 -34.72 -14.89
CA LEU A 6 -32.19 -33.68 -15.45
C LEU A 6 -31.48 -32.99 -14.28
N MET A 7 -30.16 -33.13 -14.19
CA MET A 7 -29.34 -32.36 -13.25
C MET A 7 -28.84 -31.10 -13.97
N PRO A 8 -29.09 -29.90 -13.43
CA PRO A 8 -28.48 -28.68 -13.97
C PRO A 8 -26.96 -28.79 -13.80
N VAL A 9 -26.24 -28.68 -14.90
CA VAL A 9 -24.77 -28.55 -14.89
C VAL A 9 -24.47 -27.07 -14.76
N GLU A 10 -23.94 -26.67 -13.61
CA GLU A 10 -23.42 -25.32 -13.43
C GLU A 10 -22.18 -25.16 -14.32
N LYS A 11 -22.21 -24.18 -15.21
CA LYS A 11 -21.06 -23.87 -16.06
C LYS A 11 -20.05 -23.08 -15.24
N VAL A 12 -18.84 -23.60 -15.15
CA VAL A 12 -17.69 -22.89 -14.59
C VAL A 12 -17.12 -22.00 -15.68
N LEU A 13 -16.91 -20.71 -15.38
CA LEU A 13 -16.46 -19.71 -16.35
C LEU A 13 -15.01 -19.31 -16.11
N CYS A 14 -14.32 -18.90 -17.17
CA CYS A 14 -12.93 -18.53 -17.15
C CYS A 14 -12.72 -17.14 -16.53
N ASP A 15 -12.07 -17.10 -15.36
CA ASP A 15 -11.81 -15.88 -14.60
C ASP A 15 -10.99 -14.84 -15.38
N ALA A 16 -10.05 -15.31 -16.22
CA ALA A 16 -9.19 -14.43 -17.00
C ALA A 16 -9.95 -13.65 -18.09
N HIS A 17 -10.95 -14.26 -18.73
CA HIS A 17 -11.82 -13.59 -19.68
C HIS A 17 -12.76 -12.60 -18.98
N ILE A 18 -13.36 -13.03 -17.86
CA ILE A 18 -14.20 -12.16 -17.03
C ILE A 18 -13.43 -10.91 -16.60
N ALA A 19 -12.18 -11.06 -16.14
CA ALA A 19 -11.36 -9.94 -15.68
C ALA A 19 -10.85 -9.04 -16.82
N ARG A 20 -10.57 -9.60 -18.01
CA ARG A 20 -9.99 -8.87 -19.14
C ARG A 20 -11.01 -8.05 -19.92
N ASP A 21 -12.13 -8.68 -20.31
CA ASP A 21 -13.13 -8.07 -21.19
C ASP A 21 -14.59 -8.42 -20.81
N GLY A 22 -14.78 -9.21 -19.75
CA GLY A 22 -16.10 -9.62 -19.29
C GLY A 22 -16.72 -10.75 -20.12
N SER A 23 -15.96 -11.40 -21.01
CA SER A 23 -16.49 -12.50 -21.82
C SER A 23 -16.66 -13.78 -21.00
N GLU A 24 -17.74 -14.51 -21.30
CA GLU A 24 -18.08 -15.78 -20.65
C GLU A 24 -17.55 -16.95 -21.49
N VAL A 25 -16.37 -17.43 -21.14
CA VAL A 25 -15.75 -18.61 -21.76
C VAL A 25 -15.76 -19.75 -20.74
N GLU A 26 -16.11 -20.97 -21.15
CA GLU A 26 -16.14 -22.13 -20.25
C GLU A 26 -14.71 -22.48 -19.76
N ALA A 27 -14.57 -22.64 -18.45
CA ALA A 27 -13.33 -23.10 -17.85
C ALA A 27 -13.16 -24.60 -18.07
N THR A 28 -11.95 -25.00 -18.42
CA THR A 28 -11.60 -26.41 -18.65
C THR A 28 -10.72 -26.98 -17.54
N ASP A 29 -10.11 -26.11 -16.73
CA ASP A 29 -9.18 -26.50 -15.68
C ASP A 29 -9.20 -25.47 -14.53
N THR A 30 -8.75 -25.87 -13.35
CA THR A 30 -8.67 -25.01 -12.16
C THR A 30 -7.22 -24.93 -11.70
N LEU A 31 -6.63 -23.74 -11.77
CA LEU A 31 -5.28 -23.48 -11.28
C LEU A 31 -5.33 -23.07 -9.80
N THR A 32 -4.56 -23.75 -8.94
CA THR A 32 -4.45 -23.42 -7.52
C THR A 32 -3.03 -22.99 -7.14
N LEU A 33 -2.89 -21.85 -6.47
CA LEU A 33 -1.62 -21.38 -5.90
C LEU A 33 -1.83 -20.96 -4.44
N GLY A 34 -1.34 -21.77 -3.50
CA GLY A 34 -1.57 -21.57 -2.07
C GLY A 34 -3.05 -21.63 -1.74
N ARG A 35 -3.62 -20.52 -1.24
CA ARG A 35 -5.04 -20.39 -0.87
C ARG A 35 -5.94 -19.84 -1.98
N HIS A 36 -5.38 -19.57 -3.16
CA HIS A 36 -6.09 -18.94 -4.27
C HIS A 36 -6.33 -19.97 -5.37
N SER A 37 -7.51 -19.91 -5.98
CA SER A 37 -7.93 -20.76 -7.09
C SER A 37 -8.48 -19.88 -8.21
N TRP A 38 -8.19 -20.26 -9.46
CA TRP A 38 -8.71 -19.61 -10.66
C TRP A 38 -9.18 -20.66 -11.65
N ASP A 39 -10.39 -20.49 -12.18
CA ASP A 39 -10.95 -21.33 -13.22
C ASP A 39 -10.55 -20.77 -14.58
N LEU A 40 -9.85 -21.57 -15.39
CA LEU A 40 -9.20 -21.13 -16.61
C LEU A 40 -9.63 -21.98 -17.82
N CYS A 41 -9.81 -21.32 -18.96
CA CYS A 41 -9.86 -22.03 -20.23
C CYS A 41 -8.46 -22.52 -20.62
N LEU A 42 -8.38 -23.46 -21.56
CA LEU A 42 -7.13 -24.08 -22.00
C LEU A 42 -6.04 -23.07 -22.39
N GLU A 43 -6.42 -22.02 -23.13
CA GLU A 43 -5.48 -20.98 -23.56
C GLU A 43 -4.84 -20.27 -22.36
N HIS A 44 -5.66 -19.77 -21.43
CA HIS A 44 -5.16 -19.07 -20.26
C HIS A 44 -4.39 -20.01 -19.32
N ASN A 45 -4.82 -21.26 -19.15
CA ASN A 45 -4.07 -22.23 -18.35
C ASN A 45 -2.65 -22.42 -18.89
N VAL A 46 -2.48 -22.63 -20.20
CA VAL A 46 -1.16 -22.77 -20.82
C VAL A 46 -0.31 -21.50 -20.67
N THR A 47 -0.90 -20.33 -20.86
CA THR A 47 -0.19 -19.05 -20.71
C THR A 47 0.24 -18.80 -19.25
N PHE A 48 -0.65 -18.98 -18.29
CA PHE A 48 -0.34 -18.83 -16.86
C PHE A 48 0.68 -19.87 -16.40
N GLY A 49 0.55 -21.13 -16.83
CA GLY A 49 1.50 -22.20 -16.53
C GLY A 49 2.91 -21.86 -16.99
N ARG A 50 3.07 -21.25 -18.17
CA ARG A 50 4.39 -20.76 -18.63
C ARG A 50 4.97 -19.69 -17.71
N TYR A 51 4.17 -18.69 -17.34
CA TYR A 51 4.64 -17.64 -16.42
C TYR A 51 5.01 -18.19 -15.04
N LEU A 52 4.28 -19.19 -14.55
CA LEU A 52 4.62 -19.85 -13.30
C LEU A 52 5.93 -20.64 -13.40
N CYS A 53 6.14 -21.39 -14.49
CA CYS A 53 7.42 -22.06 -14.74
C CYS A 53 8.58 -21.06 -14.88
N ASP A 54 8.36 -19.91 -15.52
CA ASP A 54 9.38 -18.87 -15.67
C ASP A 54 9.72 -18.21 -14.32
N ALA A 55 8.72 -18.02 -13.44
CA ALA A 55 8.90 -17.35 -12.15
C ALA A 55 9.40 -18.28 -11.03
N LEU A 56 8.93 -19.52 -10.99
CA LEU A 56 9.21 -20.49 -9.92
C LEU A 56 10.23 -21.56 -10.34
N GLY A 57 10.61 -21.60 -11.62
CA GLY A 57 11.35 -22.68 -12.22
C GLY A 57 10.43 -23.79 -12.74
N ALA A 58 10.90 -24.50 -13.77
CA ALA A 58 10.21 -25.70 -14.23
C ALA A 58 10.31 -26.78 -13.15
N PRO A 59 9.21 -27.48 -12.81
CA PRO A 59 9.30 -28.63 -11.91
C PRO A 59 10.28 -29.64 -12.53
N SER A 60 11.29 -30.06 -11.76
CA SER A 60 12.16 -31.14 -12.18
C SER A 60 11.28 -32.36 -12.47
N GLU A 61 11.50 -33.04 -13.60
CA GLU A 61 10.70 -34.20 -14.05
C GLU A 61 10.80 -35.43 -13.09
N GLY A 62 11.33 -35.26 -11.89
CA GLY A 62 11.81 -36.33 -11.01
C GLY A 62 10.88 -36.82 -9.90
N GLU A 63 9.77 -36.15 -9.57
CA GLU A 63 8.96 -36.57 -8.41
C GLU A 63 7.47 -36.34 -8.62
N ARG A 64 6.89 -37.12 -9.54
CA ARG A 64 5.44 -37.29 -9.60
C ARG A 64 5.05 -38.27 -8.49
N THR A 65 5.02 -37.79 -7.26
CA THR A 65 4.45 -38.54 -6.13
C THR A 65 2.96 -38.67 -6.39
N GLU A 66 2.58 -39.83 -6.94
CA GLU A 66 1.18 -40.22 -7.10
C GLU A 66 0.54 -40.14 -5.71
N PRO A 67 -0.47 -39.27 -5.50
CA PRO A 67 -1.09 -39.13 -4.20
C PRO A 67 -1.79 -40.45 -3.86
N GLU A 68 -1.26 -41.17 -2.86
CA GLU A 68 -1.94 -42.35 -2.33
C GLU A 68 -3.38 -41.96 -1.92
N PRO A 69 -4.40 -42.74 -2.31
CA PRO A 69 -5.77 -42.46 -1.96
C PRO A 69 -5.94 -42.60 -0.44
N VAL A 70 -5.98 -41.47 0.26
CA VAL A 70 -6.29 -41.41 1.69
C VAL A 70 -7.72 -41.89 1.88
N SER A 71 -7.83 -43.17 2.23
CA SER A 71 -9.06 -43.82 2.64
C SER A 71 -9.47 -43.26 4.00
N ALA A 72 -10.54 -42.47 4.03
CA ALA A 72 -11.11 -41.94 5.27
C ALA A 72 -11.63 -43.06 6.17
N PRO A 73 -11.20 -43.15 7.45
CA PRO A 73 -11.95 -43.92 8.44
C PRO A 73 -13.02 -43.03 9.06
N VAL A 74 -14.28 -43.41 8.80
CA VAL A 74 -15.44 -43.03 9.60
C VAL A 74 -15.26 -43.61 11.00
N ALA A 75 -15.13 -42.75 12.01
CA ALA A 75 -15.31 -43.14 13.41
C ALA A 75 -15.74 -41.92 14.26
N GLU A 76 -17.05 -41.83 14.47
CA GLU A 76 -17.66 -41.13 15.60
C GLU A 76 -17.35 -41.92 16.88
N PRO A 77 -16.93 -41.28 17.98
CA PRO A 77 -17.75 -41.42 19.19
C PRO A 77 -17.80 -40.17 20.09
N ALA A 78 -19.03 -39.90 20.57
CA ALA A 78 -19.51 -39.50 21.90
C ALA A 78 -18.68 -38.59 22.87
N PRO A 79 -19.36 -37.76 23.71
CA PRO A 79 -18.72 -36.76 24.57
C PRO A 79 -18.60 -37.12 26.06
N ALA A 80 -17.69 -36.37 26.73
CA ALA A 80 -17.55 -36.09 28.19
C ALA A 80 -16.59 -36.98 29.03
N PRO A 81 -16.08 -36.53 30.22
CA PRO A 81 -16.05 -35.20 30.85
C PRO A 81 -14.66 -34.73 31.39
N VAL A 82 -14.60 -33.44 31.71
CA VAL A 82 -13.79 -32.69 32.70
C VAL A 82 -12.73 -33.46 33.53
N ALA A 83 -11.47 -33.00 33.48
CA ALA A 83 -10.50 -33.16 34.56
C ALA A 83 -9.68 -31.86 34.74
N GLU A 84 -9.68 -31.36 35.98
CA GLU A 84 -8.99 -30.17 36.47
C GLU A 84 -7.45 -30.32 36.49
N PRO A 85 -6.70 -29.20 36.50
CA PRO A 85 -5.24 -29.21 36.48
C PRO A 85 -4.65 -29.46 37.87
N SER A 86 -3.51 -30.14 37.94
CA SER A 86 -2.64 -30.13 39.11
C SER A 86 -1.18 -29.86 38.76
N PRO A 87 -0.44 -29.19 39.68
CA PRO A 87 0.81 -28.49 39.41
C PRO A 87 2.03 -29.32 39.81
N VAL A 88 3.20 -28.66 39.82
CA VAL A 88 4.55 -29.08 40.25
C VAL A 88 5.31 -30.01 39.31
N VAL A 89 6.39 -29.51 38.69
CA VAL A 89 7.75 -29.66 39.25
C VAL A 89 8.61 -28.47 38.81
N ALA A 90 9.25 -27.84 39.78
CA ALA A 90 10.35 -26.91 39.58
C ALA A 90 11.62 -27.74 39.41
N GLU A 91 12.31 -27.59 38.29
CA GLU A 91 13.71 -28.00 38.16
C GLU A 91 14.50 -26.80 37.68
N CYS A 92 15.47 -26.46 38.51
CA CYS A 92 16.45 -25.42 38.34
C CYS A 92 17.45 -25.88 37.28
N ASP A 93 17.31 -25.39 36.06
CA ASP A 93 18.39 -25.47 35.08
C ASP A 93 19.31 -24.26 35.25
N GLU A 94 20.59 -24.57 35.31
CA GLU A 94 21.70 -23.70 35.67
C GLU A 94 21.82 -22.54 34.67
N GLU A 95 21.82 -21.31 35.18
CA GLU A 95 22.13 -20.11 34.41
C GLU A 95 23.62 -20.14 34.04
N GLU A 96 23.96 -20.82 32.93
CA GLU A 96 25.17 -20.51 32.19
C GLU A 96 25.01 -19.10 31.63
N ASP A 97 25.74 -18.18 32.25
CA ASP A 97 26.02 -16.80 31.85
C ASP A 97 26.68 -16.78 30.46
N VAL A 98 25.87 -17.08 29.44
CA VAL A 98 26.18 -16.75 28.04
C VAL A 98 25.94 -15.26 27.95
N THR A 99 27.02 -14.49 28.09
CA THR A 99 27.07 -13.12 27.63
C THR A 99 26.79 -13.13 26.13
N GLU A 100 25.51 -13.10 25.76
CA GLU A 100 25.05 -12.68 24.45
C GLU A 100 25.54 -11.26 24.28
N ASP A 101 26.71 -11.12 23.65
CA ASP A 101 27.10 -9.94 22.90
C ASP A 101 25.99 -9.75 21.85
N ALA A 102 24.89 -9.12 22.28
CA ALA A 102 23.75 -8.77 21.47
C ALA A 102 24.27 -7.77 20.45
N ALA A 103 24.75 -8.29 19.32
CA ALA A 103 25.18 -7.51 18.17
C ALA A 103 24.06 -6.50 17.90
N GLU A 104 24.35 -5.23 18.15
CA GLU A 104 23.40 -4.15 17.91
C GLU A 104 22.89 -4.32 16.48
N PRO A 105 21.55 -4.44 16.28
CA PRO A 105 21.01 -4.76 14.97
C PRO A 105 21.52 -3.72 13.97
N GLU A 106 22.12 -4.19 12.88
CA GLU A 106 22.66 -3.30 11.85
C GLU A 106 21.60 -2.28 11.46
N PRO A 107 21.94 -0.99 11.35
CA PRO A 107 20.97 0.06 11.08
C PRO A 107 20.29 -0.20 9.75
N VAL A 108 18.98 -0.48 9.81
CA VAL A 108 18.15 -0.75 8.64
C VAL A 108 18.16 0.50 7.77
N ARG A 109 18.45 0.33 6.48
CA ARG A 109 18.47 1.44 5.53
C ARG A 109 17.06 2.00 5.37
N SER A 110 16.91 3.32 5.46
CA SER A 110 15.60 3.96 5.36
C SER A 110 15.41 4.71 4.04
N VAL A 111 14.14 4.84 3.63
CA VAL A 111 13.73 5.47 2.37
C VAL A 111 12.57 6.43 2.67
N MET A 112 12.60 7.61 2.06
CA MET A 112 11.50 8.57 2.12
C MET A 112 10.65 8.49 0.85
N ILE A 113 9.33 8.55 0.99
CA ILE A 113 8.40 8.67 -0.14
C ILE A 113 7.74 10.04 -0.10
N ALA A 114 7.78 10.80 -1.19
CA ALA A 114 7.13 12.11 -1.33
C ALA A 114 6.22 12.14 -2.57
N GLY A 115 4.91 12.33 -2.36
CA GLY A 115 3.92 12.34 -3.45
C GLY A 115 3.35 10.96 -3.78
N GLU A 116 2.34 10.92 -4.64
CA GLU A 116 1.65 9.68 -5.02
C GLU A 116 2.47 8.90 -6.05
N VAL A 117 2.60 7.58 -5.86
CA VAL A 117 3.37 6.73 -6.77
C VAL A 117 2.45 6.24 -7.89
N PRO A 118 2.72 6.54 -9.16
CA PRO A 118 1.84 6.13 -10.26
C PRO A 118 1.60 4.61 -10.30
N GLY A 119 0.33 4.22 -10.25
CA GLY A 119 -0.10 2.82 -10.27
C GLY A 119 -0.01 2.08 -8.94
N TYR A 120 0.30 2.79 -7.84
CA TYR A 120 0.32 2.24 -6.49
C TYR A 120 -0.50 3.12 -5.56
N ASP A 121 -1.31 2.51 -4.69
CA ASP A 121 -1.78 3.22 -3.52
C ASP A 121 -0.63 3.41 -2.52
N TRP A 122 -0.86 4.31 -1.56
CA TRP A 122 0.15 4.73 -0.61
C TRP A 122 0.64 3.61 0.32
N ASP A 123 -0.24 2.68 0.69
CA ASP A 123 0.10 1.58 1.60
C ASP A 123 0.84 0.46 0.86
N THR A 124 0.40 0.12 -0.35
CA THR A 124 1.06 -0.83 -1.25
C THR A 124 2.45 -0.35 -1.65
N ALA A 125 2.64 0.95 -1.92
CA ALA A 125 3.97 1.50 -2.20
C ALA A 125 4.92 1.33 -1.00
N ARG A 126 4.43 1.55 0.23
CA ARG A 126 5.23 1.37 1.45
C ARG A 126 5.55 -0.08 1.72
N GLU A 127 4.58 -0.97 1.56
CA GLU A 127 4.77 -2.40 1.71
C GLU A 127 5.78 -2.92 0.69
N ALA A 128 5.71 -2.48 -0.57
CA ALA A 128 6.70 -2.83 -1.58
C ALA A 128 8.13 -2.42 -1.17
N VAL A 129 8.32 -1.21 -0.63
CA VAL A 129 9.63 -0.76 -0.13
C VAL A 129 10.11 -1.58 1.08
N ARG A 130 9.21 -1.95 2.00
CA ARG A 130 9.53 -2.83 3.14
C ARG A 130 9.91 -4.24 2.71
N ASN A 131 9.24 -4.78 1.70
CA ASN A 131 9.55 -6.11 1.15
C ASN A 131 10.94 -6.16 0.49
N LEU A 132 11.50 -5.00 0.13
CA LEU A 132 12.89 -4.87 -0.34
C LEU A 132 13.91 -4.71 0.80
N GLY A 133 13.47 -4.75 2.06
CA GLY A 133 14.33 -4.63 3.24
C GLY A 133 14.62 -3.19 3.67
N TYR A 134 13.88 -2.19 3.15
CA TYR A 134 14.04 -0.80 3.57
C TYR A 134 12.97 -0.37 4.56
N GLU A 135 13.34 0.50 5.51
CA GLU A 135 12.38 1.17 6.38
C GLU A 135 11.80 2.43 5.72
N VAL A 136 10.49 2.68 5.82
CA VAL A 136 9.89 3.91 5.26
C VAL A 136 9.74 4.98 6.32
N VAL A 137 10.49 6.08 6.18
CA VAL A 137 10.52 7.18 7.15
C VAL A 137 9.84 8.45 6.64
N GLY A 138 9.33 9.25 7.58
CA GLY A 138 8.66 10.52 7.31
C GLY A 138 9.60 11.71 7.18
N ARG A 139 10.79 11.62 7.79
CA ARG A 139 11.87 12.62 7.80
C ARG A 139 13.19 11.93 7.53
N ALA A 140 14.14 12.67 6.96
CA ALA A 140 15.46 12.13 6.72
C ALA A 140 16.24 12.00 8.04
N ASP A 141 16.83 10.84 8.23
CA ASP A 141 17.79 10.54 9.29
C ASP A 141 19.14 10.13 8.67
N GLU A 142 20.06 9.63 9.49
CA GLU A 142 21.40 9.19 9.05
C GLU A 142 21.37 7.86 8.27
N SER A 143 20.30 7.08 8.43
CA SER A 143 20.07 5.82 7.73
C SER A 143 19.36 6.00 6.38
N THR A 144 18.91 7.23 6.08
CA THR A 144 18.10 7.50 4.88
C THR A 144 18.98 7.51 3.64
N VAL A 145 18.80 6.50 2.79
CA VAL A 145 19.61 6.30 1.58
C VAL A 145 18.97 6.84 0.31
N LEU A 146 17.64 7.05 0.29
CA LEU A 146 16.93 7.42 -0.94
C LEU A 146 15.66 8.23 -0.67
N LEU A 147 15.38 9.20 -1.55
CA LEU A 147 14.08 9.84 -1.69
C LEU A 147 13.37 9.32 -2.95
N ILE A 148 12.18 8.74 -2.81
CA ILE A 148 11.27 8.42 -3.90
C ILE A 148 10.33 9.60 -4.12
N LEU A 149 10.36 10.18 -5.32
CA LEU A 149 9.55 11.34 -5.70
C LEU A 149 8.44 10.94 -6.68
N GLY A 150 7.19 10.96 -6.19
CA GLY A 150 5.99 10.73 -6.97
C GLY A 150 5.28 12.02 -7.40
N GLU A 151 4.05 11.87 -7.91
CA GLU A 151 3.19 12.97 -8.31
C GLU A 151 2.86 13.88 -7.12
N GLY A 152 3.02 15.20 -7.30
CA GLY A 152 2.80 16.19 -6.24
C GLY A 152 3.86 16.18 -5.13
N GLY A 153 4.91 15.36 -5.24
CA GLY A 153 6.03 15.32 -4.30
C GLY A 153 6.84 16.61 -4.24
N ASP A 154 6.83 17.38 -5.34
CA ASP A 154 7.42 18.71 -5.50
C ASP A 154 6.87 19.74 -4.50
N ARG A 155 5.63 19.54 -4.02
CA ARG A 155 4.97 20.38 -3.02
C ARG A 155 5.45 20.08 -1.60
N ASN A 156 6.12 18.95 -1.38
CA ASN A 156 6.60 18.56 -0.06
C ASN A 156 7.98 19.16 0.21
N GLY A 157 8.00 20.48 0.38
CA GLY A 157 9.23 21.26 0.53
C GLY A 157 10.08 20.85 1.75
N THR A 158 9.50 20.24 2.78
CA THR A 158 10.27 19.72 3.93
C THR A 158 11.12 18.52 3.52
N LYS A 159 10.54 17.50 2.85
CA LYS A 159 11.29 16.31 2.43
C LYS A 159 12.35 16.63 1.38
N LEU A 160 12.04 17.52 0.45
CA LEU A 160 13.00 17.95 -0.57
C LEU A 160 14.17 18.72 0.02
N ARG A 161 13.90 19.58 1.02
CA ARG A 161 14.95 20.29 1.74
C ARG A 161 15.82 19.33 2.54
N ASP A 162 15.20 18.42 3.30
CA ASP A 162 15.92 17.42 4.08
C ASP A 162 16.82 16.56 3.18
N ALA A 163 16.31 16.12 2.03
CA ALA A 163 17.09 15.37 1.04
C ALA A 163 18.23 16.19 0.44
N SER A 164 17.98 17.44 0.08
CA SER A 164 18.98 18.34 -0.47
C SER A 164 20.10 18.68 0.53
N GLU A 165 19.76 18.93 1.80
CA GLU A 165 20.73 19.30 2.85
C GLU A 165 21.65 18.12 3.18
N ARG A 166 21.13 16.89 3.09
CA ARG A 166 21.87 15.65 3.39
C ARG A 166 22.51 15.00 2.16
N GLY A 167 22.30 15.55 0.95
CA GLY A 167 22.80 14.97 -0.29
C GLY A 167 22.19 13.60 -0.62
N ILE A 168 20.95 13.36 -0.20
CA ILE A 168 20.25 12.09 -0.42
C ILE A 168 19.85 12.00 -1.90
N PRO A 169 20.20 10.92 -2.61
CA PRO A 169 19.82 10.76 -4.00
C PRO A 169 18.29 10.66 -4.15
N CYS A 170 17.78 11.17 -5.27
CA CYS A 170 16.37 11.12 -5.61
C CYS A 170 16.12 10.07 -6.70
N MET A 171 15.02 9.35 -6.58
CA MET A 171 14.45 8.50 -7.61
C MET A 171 13.08 9.09 -7.99
N ASP A 172 13.00 9.66 -9.19
CA ASP A 172 11.78 10.20 -9.76
C ASP A 172 10.94 9.07 -10.33
N VAL A 173 9.80 8.80 -9.71
CA VAL A 173 8.86 7.75 -10.12
C VAL A 173 7.65 8.29 -10.87
N ARG A 174 7.67 9.56 -11.28
CA ARG A 174 6.63 10.16 -12.13
C ARG A 174 6.58 9.52 -13.51
N GLU A 175 7.69 8.95 -13.97
CA GLU A 175 7.72 8.11 -15.16
C GLU A 175 6.91 6.82 -14.93
N PRO A 176 5.82 6.59 -15.70
CA PRO A 176 4.97 5.43 -15.48
C PRO A 176 5.73 4.11 -15.51
N GLY A 177 5.54 3.28 -14.49
CA GLY A 177 6.15 1.96 -14.40
C GLY A 177 7.58 1.93 -13.85
N ARG A 178 8.24 3.08 -13.64
CA ARG A 178 9.61 3.11 -13.10
C ARG A 178 9.72 2.49 -11.71
N PHE A 179 8.81 2.86 -10.80
CA PHE A 179 8.75 2.25 -9.47
C PHE A 179 8.48 0.73 -9.55
N LYS A 180 7.54 0.31 -10.40
CA LYS A 180 7.22 -1.11 -10.61
C LYS A 180 8.44 -1.90 -11.09
N SER A 181 9.20 -1.34 -12.03
CA SER A 181 10.42 -1.97 -12.56
C SER A 181 11.50 -2.08 -11.49
N ALA A 182 11.70 -1.04 -10.67
CA ALA A 182 12.66 -1.06 -9.57
C ALA A 182 12.29 -2.11 -8.49
N VAL A 183 11.01 -2.16 -8.09
CA VAL A 183 10.51 -3.17 -7.17
C VAL A 183 10.70 -4.59 -7.73
N ARG A 184 10.45 -4.80 -9.02
CA ARG A 184 10.69 -6.10 -9.68
C ARG A 184 12.17 -6.46 -9.78
N ALA A 185 13.03 -5.47 -9.98
CA ALA A 185 14.48 -5.66 -10.05
C ALA A 185 15.09 -5.92 -8.65
N GLY A 186 14.36 -5.62 -7.57
CA GLY A 186 14.84 -5.78 -6.20
C GLY A 186 15.72 -4.63 -5.72
N GLU A 187 15.86 -3.55 -6.49
CA GLU A 187 16.79 -2.46 -6.20
C GLU A 187 16.17 -1.09 -6.52
N LEU A 188 16.30 -0.16 -5.58
CA LEU A 188 15.84 1.22 -5.73
C LEU A 188 17.03 2.13 -6.08
N ILE A 189 17.18 2.41 -7.38
CA ILE A 189 18.31 3.20 -7.90
C ILE A 189 17.89 4.68 -7.96
N GLY A 190 18.59 5.50 -7.17
CA GLY A 190 18.53 6.96 -7.27
C GLY A 190 19.51 7.52 -8.31
N GLY A 191 19.47 8.84 -8.50
CA GLY A 191 20.36 9.55 -9.42
C GLY A 191 19.68 10.65 -10.22
N ASP A 192 18.37 10.81 -10.06
CA ASP A 192 17.65 11.91 -10.68
C ASP A 192 17.94 13.22 -9.94
N ALA A 193 17.87 14.33 -10.67
CA ALA A 193 18.02 15.65 -10.08
C ALA A 193 16.85 15.92 -9.11
N LEU A 194 17.19 16.33 -7.89
CA LEU A 194 16.21 16.86 -6.93
C LEU A 194 15.52 18.08 -7.56
N PRO A 195 14.19 18.09 -7.69
CA PRO A 195 13.50 19.28 -8.16
C PRO A 195 13.65 20.40 -7.13
N GLU A 196 13.76 21.64 -7.61
CA GLU A 196 13.61 22.78 -6.73
C GLU A 196 12.22 22.68 -6.07
N PRO A 197 12.12 22.80 -4.73
CA PRO A 197 10.84 22.72 -4.06
C PRO A 197 9.94 23.80 -4.66
N ALA A 198 8.86 23.37 -5.31
CA ALA A 198 7.90 24.28 -5.90
C ALA A 198 7.55 25.28 -4.82
N LYS A 199 7.78 26.58 -5.08
CA LYS A 199 7.42 27.65 -4.16
C LYS A 199 5.96 27.46 -3.84
N VAL A 200 5.70 26.86 -2.68
CA VAL A 200 4.35 26.57 -2.22
C VAL A 200 3.63 27.90 -2.33
N GLY A 201 2.60 27.96 -3.17
CA GLY A 201 1.79 29.16 -3.33
C GLY A 201 1.43 29.72 -1.94
N PRO A 202 1.18 31.03 -1.82
CA PRO A 202 1.09 31.73 -0.55
C PRO A 202 0.31 30.88 0.45
N LYS A 203 1.01 30.51 1.53
CA LYS A 203 0.58 29.63 2.61
C LYS A 203 -0.92 29.82 2.83
N VAL A 204 -1.73 28.87 2.37
CA VAL A 204 -3.18 28.89 2.62
C VAL A 204 -3.32 29.03 4.12
N MET A 205 -3.85 30.19 4.56
CA MET A 205 -3.89 30.56 5.97
C MET A 205 -4.42 29.37 6.77
N SER A 206 -3.74 29.01 7.87
CA SER A 206 -4.19 27.91 8.71
C SER A 206 -5.66 28.12 9.08
N GLU A 207 -6.42 27.05 9.28
CA GLU A 207 -7.86 27.21 9.57
C GLU A 207 -8.12 28.12 10.78
N ARG A 208 -7.18 28.13 11.74
CA ARG A 208 -7.20 29.04 12.88
C ARG A 208 -7.05 30.51 12.48
N GLU A 209 -6.07 30.82 11.62
CA GLU A 209 -5.83 32.17 11.10
C GLU A 209 -7.00 32.62 10.21
N ARG A 210 -7.51 31.74 9.33
CA ARG A 210 -8.70 32.02 8.51
C ARG A 210 -9.91 32.33 9.39
N ASN A 211 -10.16 31.53 10.43
CA ASN A 211 -11.26 31.77 11.35
C ASN A 211 -11.08 33.03 12.20
N ALA A 212 -9.84 33.45 12.47
CA ALA A 212 -9.57 34.73 13.12
C ALA A 212 -9.90 35.89 12.17
N ALA A 213 -9.44 35.83 10.92
CA ALA A 213 -9.73 36.83 9.89
C ALA A 213 -11.24 36.99 9.63
N VAL A 214 -11.98 35.88 9.50
CA VAL A 214 -13.44 35.89 9.33
C VAL A 214 -14.12 36.58 10.51
N ARG A 215 -13.69 36.34 11.75
CA ARG A 215 -14.29 36.99 12.94
C ARG A 215 -13.98 38.48 13.02
N THR A 216 -12.76 38.88 12.64
CA THR A 216 -12.38 40.30 12.61
C THR A 216 -13.20 41.04 11.57
N TRP A 217 -13.26 40.53 10.34
CA TRP A 217 -14.10 41.07 9.28
C TRP A 217 -15.58 41.14 9.69
N ALA A 218 -16.09 40.09 10.34
CA ALA A 218 -17.48 40.06 10.80
C ALA A 218 -17.78 41.16 11.83
N ARG A 219 -16.88 41.39 12.79
CA ARG A 219 -17.02 42.48 13.78
C ARG A 219 -16.95 43.86 13.13
N GLU A 220 -16.06 44.04 12.16
CA GLU A 220 -15.95 45.29 11.39
C GLU A 220 -17.22 45.59 10.58
N ASN A 221 -17.91 44.54 10.11
CA ASN A 221 -19.16 44.66 9.37
C ASN A 221 -20.42 44.59 10.27
N GLY A 222 -20.25 44.69 11.59
CA GLY A 222 -21.37 44.76 12.54
C GLY A 222 -22.07 43.43 12.85
N TYR A 223 -21.52 42.29 12.42
CA TYR A 223 -22.06 40.98 12.77
C TYR A 223 -21.67 40.58 14.21
N ALA A 224 -22.65 40.11 14.98
CA ALA A 224 -22.40 39.55 16.31
C ALA A 224 -21.86 38.11 16.20
N VAL A 225 -20.56 37.93 16.45
CA VAL A 225 -19.90 36.61 16.37
C VAL A 225 -19.20 36.26 17.68
N PRO A 226 -19.36 35.02 18.21
CA PRO A 226 -18.66 34.59 19.41
C PRO A 226 -17.14 34.64 19.28
N ALA A 227 -16.45 35.02 20.37
CA ALA A 227 -14.99 35.06 20.42
C ALA A 227 -14.33 33.67 20.24
N LYS A 228 -15.03 32.60 20.63
CA LYS A 228 -14.63 31.20 20.50
C LYS A 228 -15.78 30.35 19.96
N GLY A 229 -15.47 29.25 19.28
CA GLY A 229 -16.47 28.30 18.75
C GLY A 229 -16.77 28.46 17.26
N ARG A 230 -17.81 27.77 16.80
CA ARG A 230 -18.20 27.70 15.37
C ARG A 230 -18.66 29.07 14.86
N ILE A 231 -18.18 29.46 13.69
CA ILE A 231 -18.61 30.69 13.01
C ILE A 231 -19.94 30.41 12.29
N PRO A 232 -20.96 31.26 12.45
CA PRO A 232 -22.23 31.12 11.73
C PRO A 232 -22.01 31.08 10.21
N MET A 233 -22.77 30.22 9.52
CA MET A 233 -22.53 29.94 8.10
C MET A 233 -22.71 31.16 7.19
N HIS A 234 -23.70 32.02 7.49
CA HIS A 234 -23.93 33.25 6.73
C HIS A 234 -22.74 34.22 6.82
N VAL A 235 -22.07 34.31 7.97
CA VAL A 235 -20.86 35.14 8.15
C VAL A 235 -19.71 34.60 7.31
N ARG A 236 -19.51 33.27 7.31
CA ARG A 236 -18.47 32.62 6.50
C ARG A 236 -18.73 32.84 5.00
N HIS A 237 -20.00 32.76 4.58
CA HIS A 237 -20.37 33.00 3.19
C HIS A 237 -20.17 34.47 2.78
N GLY A 238 -20.58 35.42 3.63
CA GLY A 238 -20.34 36.85 3.41
C GLY A 238 -18.86 37.19 3.29
N TYR A 239 -18.02 36.62 4.15
CA TYR A 239 -16.57 36.77 4.07
C TYR A 239 -16.02 36.26 2.75
N ASN A 240 -16.42 35.04 2.35
CA ASN A 240 -15.97 34.44 1.10
C ASN A 240 -16.40 35.28 -0.12
N LEU A 241 -17.62 35.83 -0.13
CA LEU A 241 -18.08 36.71 -1.21
C LEU A 241 -17.27 38.02 -1.26
N ALA A 242 -17.03 38.64 -0.11
CA ALA A 242 -16.27 39.90 -0.03
C ALA A 242 -14.79 39.76 -0.40
N HIS A 243 -14.22 38.55 -0.28
CA HIS A 243 -12.81 38.28 -0.57
C HIS A 243 -12.61 37.42 -1.83
N ARG A 244 -13.68 37.14 -2.59
CA ARG A 244 -13.60 36.43 -3.87
C ARG A 244 -12.98 37.28 -4.97
N ASP A 245 -13.00 38.61 -4.80
CA ASP A 245 -12.61 39.60 -5.79
C ASP A 245 -11.18 40.13 -5.62
N VAL A 246 -10.33 39.48 -4.82
CA VAL A 246 -8.87 39.67 -4.96
C VAL A 246 -8.44 38.73 -6.08
N PRO A 247 -8.23 39.21 -7.31
CA PRO A 247 -7.88 38.33 -8.41
C PRO A 247 -6.46 37.87 -8.19
N GLU A 248 -6.31 36.61 -7.78
CA GLU A 248 -5.09 35.86 -7.99
C GLU A 248 -4.82 35.84 -9.52
N GLY A 249 -3.90 36.71 -9.96
CA GLY A 249 -3.15 36.57 -11.20
C GLY A 249 -3.95 36.38 -12.49
N LYS A 250 -4.57 37.45 -13.01
CA LYS A 250 -4.69 37.61 -14.46
C LYS A 250 -3.66 38.64 -14.90
N ALA A 251 -2.44 38.16 -15.19
CA ALA A 251 -1.44 38.95 -15.90
C ALA A 251 -2.03 39.34 -17.26
N VAL A 252 -2.44 40.60 -17.38
CA VAL A 252 -2.70 41.23 -18.68
C VAL A 252 -1.34 41.66 -19.20
N ALA A 253 -0.82 40.92 -20.18
CA ALA A 253 0.29 41.36 -21.00
C ALA A 253 -0.22 42.51 -21.90
N ALA A 254 0.43 43.66 -21.78
CA ALA A 254 0.38 44.78 -22.72
C ALA A 254 1.80 45.06 -23.18
#